data_AF-A0A1Y5TG37-F1
#
_entry.id   AF-A0A1Y5TG37-F1
#
_cell.length_a   1.000
_cell.length_b   1.000
_cell.length_c   1.000
_cell.angle_alpha   90.00
_cell.angle_beta   90.00
_cell.angle_gamma   90.00
#
_symmetry.space_group_name_H-M   'P 1'
#
loop_
_entity.id
_entity.type
_entity.pdbx_description
1 polymer ?
#
loop_
_entity_poly.entity_id
_entity_poly.type
_entity_poly.pdbx_seq_one_letter_code
_entity_poly.pdbx_strand_id
1 'polypeptide(L)'
;MQRVGVFVVLFSLASALPAWADFCEALAEMDAIETQIQQPNTATTPELIAAFSGAVDLLAEYFPEERDLRHASDHFLTFALIDVRQAGRNPEALRAAVSKDAHQNAFGNLIRVAKPYCEDTEFTTTPPGTSATKSASSDTSMMGQLLSWYVVGPALTLLVTVPVLALVFVHRNKQRSDRRRKRILCHYPIKIKTNAGDFTGIMADVSRLGAKLKVENLPPDVTALAVTIQNIRMQATVCWRNDHFIGVVFSQTLPRRVVQTLASDYAAMLKQADLTKQKAAPNGAASYIPNEAI
;
A
#
# COMPACT_ATOMS: atom_id res chain seq x y z
N MET A 1 -34.70 -6.04 -25.39
CA MET A 1 -33.94 -5.70 -24.16
C MET A 1 -32.50 -6.21 -24.24
N GLN A 2 -31.67 -5.66 -25.15
CA GLN A 2 -30.30 -6.19 -25.40
C GLN A 2 -29.22 -5.11 -25.63
N ARG A 3 -29.54 -3.82 -25.46
CA ARG A 3 -28.62 -2.70 -25.75
C ARG A 3 -27.99 -2.03 -24.52
N VAL A 4 -28.36 -2.46 -23.31
CA VAL A 4 -27.86 -1.85 -22.06
C VAL A 4 -26.50 -2.44 -21.63
N GLY A 5 -26.13 -3.65 -22.08
CA GLY A 5 -24.88 -4.31 -21.70
C GLY A 5 -23.61 -3.77 -22.36
N VAL A 6 -23.71 -3.23 -23.59
CA VAL A 6 -22.53 -2.77 -24.36
C VAL A 6 -22.01 -1.42 -23.85
N PHE A 7 -22.89 -0.56 -23.34
CA PHE A 7 -22.50 0.74 -22.80
C PHE A 7 -21.74 0.62 -21.47
N VAL A 8 -22.05 -0.37 -20.63
CA VAL A 8 -21.36 -0.55 -19.33
C VAL A 8 -19.93 -1.07 -19.52
N VAL A 9 -19.71 -1.95 -20.50
CA VAL A 9 -18.36 -2.47 -20.81
C VAL A 9 -17.47 -1.40 -21.46
N LEU A 10 -18.01 -0.58 -22.36
CA LEU A 10 -17.26 0.53 -22.97
C LEU A 10 -16.95 1.67 -21.99
N PHE A 11 -17.84 1.96 -21.03
CA PHE A 11 -17.60 2.97 -20.01
C PHE A 11 -16.53 2.52 -18.99
N SER A 12 -16.47 1.23 -18.65
CA SER A 12 -15.42 0.66 -17.79
C SER A 12 -14.05 0.61 -18.48
N LEU A 13 -14.00 0.33 -19.79
CA LEU A 13 -12.76 0.42 -20.57
C LEU A 13 -12.26 1.87 -20.67
N ALA A 14 -13.15 2.85 -20.92
CA ALA A 14 -12.78 4.25 -21.04
C ALA A 14 -12.21 4.86 -19.74
N SER A 15 -12.66 4.39 -18.56
CA SER A 15 -12.10 4.81 -17.26
C SER A 15 -10.81 4.11 -16.86
N ALA A 16 -10.47 2.98 -17.50
CA ALA A 16 -9.24 2.24 -17.22
C ALA A 16 -8.04 2.74 -18.05
N LEU A 17 -8.29 3.32 -19.23
CA LEU A 17 -7.26 3.86 -20.13
C LEU A 17 -6.33 4.91 -19.48
N PRO A 18 -6.80 5.92 -18.70
CA PRO A 18 -5.88 6.88 -18.10
C PRO A 18 -4.97 6.23 -17.05
N ALA A 19 -5.48 5.26 -16.27
CA ALA A 19 -4.70 4.59 -15.24
C ALA A 19 -3.57 3.72 -15.81
N TRP A 20 -3.74 3.18 -17.01
CA TRP A 20 -2.68 2.41 -17.68
C TRP A 20 -1.61 3.30 -18.31
N ALA A 21 -1.99 4.44 -18.88
CA ALA A 21 -1.03 5.42 -19.40
C ALA A 21 -0.12 5.93 -18.26
N ASP A 22 -0.72 6.33 -17.13
CA ASP A 22 0.03 6.81 -15.96
C ASP A 22 0.93 5.70 -15.35
N PHE A 23 0.47 4.44 -15.35
CA PHE A 23 1.28 3.30 -14.92
C PHE A 23 2.48 3.05 -15.84
N CYS A 24 2.27 3.11 -17.16
CA CYS A 24 3.34 2.92 -18.14
C CYS A 24 4.34 4.08 -18.11
N GLU A 25 3.89 5.33 -17.90
CA GLU A 25 4.75 6.49 -17.70
C GLU A 25 5.59 6.33 -16.42
N ALA A 26 4.99 5.93 -15.30
CA ALA A 26 5.71 5.68 -14.06
C ALA A 26 6.74 4.54 -14.18
N LEU A 27 6.42 3.48 -14.94
CA LEU A 27 7.38 2.40 -15.24
C LEU A 27 8.56 2.91 -16.07
N ALA A 28 8.30 3.71 -17.10
CA ALA A 28 9.34 4.28 -17.95
C ALA A 28 10.24 5.26 -17.17
N GLU A 29 9.65 6.08 -16.31
CA GLU A 29 10.39 6.99 -15.41
C GLU A 29 11.30 6.19 -14.46
N MET A 30 10.79 5.10 -13.88
CA MET A 30 11.58 4.28 -12.97
C MET A 30 12.73 3.55 -13.68
N ASP A 31 12.51 3.05 -14.91
CA ASP A 31 13.56 2.43 -15.74
C ASP A 31 14.68 3.43 -16.07
N ALA A 32 14.31 4.68 -16.40
CA ALA A 32 15.25 5.76 -16.63
C ALA A 32 16.07 6.10 -15.38
N ILE A 33 15.41 6.16 -14.21
CA ILE A 33 16.07 6.42 -12.92
C ILE A 33 17.03 5.28 -12.54
N GLU A 34 16.62 4.01 -12.69
CA GLU A 34 17.50 2.87 -12.43
C GLU A 34 18.74 2.89 -13.34
N THR A 35 18.53 3.16 -14.63
CA THR A 35 19.61 3.32 -15.60
C THR A 35 20.57 4.43 -15.17
N GLN A 36 20.04 5.56 -14.69
CA GLN A 36 20.85 6.67 -14.20
C GLN A 36 21.64 6.32 -12.92
N ILE A 37 21.04 5.58 -11.98
CA ILE A 37 21.70 5.10 -10.74
C ILE A 37 22.85 4.13 -11.05
N GLN A 38 22.68 3.27 -12.06
CA GLN A 38 23.65 2.27 -12.47
C GLN A 38 24.88 2.86 -13.19
N GLN A 39 24.80 4.08 -13.73
CA GLN A 39 25.95 4.71 -14.38
C GLN A 39 27.10 4.91 -13.37
N PRO A 40 28.34 4.50 -13.71
CA PRO A 40 29.46 4.47 -12.76
C PRO A 40 29.88 5.87 -12.27
N ASN A 41 29.59 6.91 -13.04
CA ASN A 41 30.01 8.29 -12.75
C ASN A 41 28.90 9.18 -12.17
N THR A 42 27.68 8.68 -12.02
CA THR A 42 26.55 9.48 -11.55
C THR A 42 26.53 9.53 -10.02
N ALA A 43 26.69 10.67 -9.38
CA ALA A 43 26.52 10.72 -7.92
C ALA A 43 25.05 10.39 -7.56
N THR A 44 24.82 9.52 -6.56
CA THR A 44 23.48 9.31 -6.03
C THR A 44 23.06 10.56 -5.24
N THR A 45 22.41 11.52 -5.91
CA THR A 45 21.98 12.76 -5.30
C THR A 45 20.68 12.56 -4.49
N PRO A 46 20.40 13.40 -3.49
CA PRO A 46 19.11 13.40 -2.80
C PRO A 46 17.91 13.55 -3.75
N GLU A 47 18.08 14.28 -4.85
CA GLU A 47 17.08 14.44 -5.90
C GLU A 47 16.78 13.12 -6.62
N LEU A 48 17.82 12.33 -6.93
CA LEU A 48 17.66 11.02 -7.56
C LEU A 48 16.97 10.01 -6.62
N ILE A 49 17.28 10.07 -5.31
CA ILE A 49 16.60 9.27 -4.28
C ILE A 49 15.12 9.67 -4.18
N ALA A 50 14.83 10.98 -4.21
CA ALA A 50 13.47 11.50 -4.16
C ALA A 50 12.67 11.10 -5.41
N ALA A 51 13.28 11.19 -6.60
CA ALA A 51 12.67 10.75 -7.85
C ALA A 51 12.38 9.24 -7.84
N PHE A 52 13.34 8.41 -7.42
CA PHE A 52 13.16 6.97 -7.29
C PHE A 52 12.03 6.64 -6.30
N SER A 53 12.00 7.30 -5.13
CA SER A 53 10.92 7.13 -4.17
C SER A 53 9.57 7.56 -4.71
N GLY A 54 9.52 8.64 -5.51
CA GLY A 54 8.30 9.13 -6.15
C GLY A 54 7.74 8.14 -7.17
N ALA A 55 8.60 7.57 -8.02
CA ALA A 55 8.21 6.55 -8.99
C ALA A 55 7.69 5.27 -8.30
N VAL A 56 8.34 4.85 -7.21
CA VAL A 56 7.89 3.71 -6.38
C VAL A 56 6.51 3.99 -5.75
N ASP A 57 6.28 5.21 -5.25
CA ASP A 57 4.99 5.59 -4.68
C ASP A 57 3.89 5.64 -5.75
N LEU A 58 4.19 6.13 -6.96
CA LEU A 58 3.27 6.14 -8.10
C LEU A 58 2.89 4.71 -8.51
N LEU A 59 3.86 3.80 -8.65
CA LEU A 59 3.58 2.40 -8.95
C LEU A 59 2.81 1.68 -7.84
N ALA A 60 3.01 2.08 -6.59
CA ALA A 60 2.21 1.60 -5.46
C ALA A 60 0.79 2.19 -5.42
N GLU A 61 0.53 3.30 -6.11
CA GLU A 61 -0.81 3.85 -6.26
C GLU A 61 -1.57 3.14 -7.38
N TYR A 62 -0.89 2.90 -8.51
CA TYR A 62 -1.42 2.17 -9.66
C TYR A 62 -1.27 0.66 -9.48
N PHE A 63 -2.16 0.07 -8.69
CA PHE A 63 -2.30 -1.39 -8.65
C PHE A 63 -3.29 -1.87 -9.72
N PRO A 64 -2.82 -2.53 -10.79
CA PRO A 64 -3.70 -3.15 -11.74
C PRO A 64 -4.48 -4.28 -11.05
N GLU A 65 -5.77 -4.43 -11.42
CA GLU A 65 -6.59 -5.55 -10.91
C GLU A 65 -6.07 -6.92 -11.41
N GLU A 66 -5.26 -6.90 -12.47
CA GLU A 66 -4.69 -8.08 -13.09
C GLU A 66 -3.75 -8.82 -12.14
N ARG A 67 -4.03 -10.11 -11.93
CA ARG A 67 -3.42 -10.91 -10.88
C ARG A 67 -1.90 -11.03 -11.02
N ASP A 68 -1.43 -11.24 -12.24
CA ASP A 68 -0.01 -11.49 -12.53
C ASP A 68 0.81 -10.22 -12.38
N LEU A 69 0.27 -9.09 -12.89
CA LEU A 69 0.91 -7.80 -12.76
C LEU A 69 0.91 -7.34 -11.30
N ARG A 70 -0.17 -7.57 -10.55
CA ARG A 70 -0.20 -7.31 -9.11
C ARG A 70 0.86 -8.09 -8.35
N HIS A 71 1.08 -9.37 -8.67
CA HIS A 71 2.09 -10.17 -8.00
C HIS A 71 3.51 -9.70 -8.32
N ALA A 72 3.76 -9.31 -9.57
CA ALA A 72 5.04 -8.72 -10.00
C ALA A 72 5.29 -7.37 -9.30
N SER A 73 4.28 -6.49 -9.26
CA SER A 73 4.36 -5.19 -8.57
C SER A 73 4.57 -5.34 -7.07
N ASP A 74 3.83 -6.23 -6.38
CA ASP A 74 4.01 -6.47 -4.94
C ASP A 74 5.44 -6.96 -4.61
N HIS A 75 5.99 -7.83 -5.47
CA HIS A 75 7.35 -8.35 -5.31
C HIS A 75 8.38 -7.24 -5.51
N PHE A 76 8.27 -6.46 -6.59
CA PHE A 76 9.16 -5.33 -6.87
C PHE A 76 9.09 -4.25 -5.77
N LEU A 77 7.88 -3.79 -5.40
CA LEU A 77 7.68 -2.74 -4.39
C LEU A 77 8.27 -3.12 -3.03
N THR A 78 8.28 -4.41 -2.70
CA THR A 78 8.91 -4.88 -1.47
C THR A 78 10.42 -4.61 -1.46
N PHE A 79 11.12 -4.87 -2.58
CA PHE A 79 12.55 -4.56 -2.70
C PHE A 79 12.79 -3.06 -2.79
N ALA A 80 12.07 -2.36 -3.66
CA ALA A 80 12.27 -0.92 -3.87
C ALA A 80 12.06 -0.11 -2.58
N LEU A 81 11.07 -0.45 -1.74
CA LEU A 81 10.86 0.21 -0.44
C LEU A 81 11.98 -0.09 0.57
N ILE A 82 12.56 -1.30 0.55
CA ILE A 82 13.73 -1.63 1.37
C ILE A 82 14.92 -0.77 0.92
N ASP A 83 15.08 -0.60 -0.39
CA ASP A 83 16.21 0.09 -0.98
C ASP A 83 16.13 1.61 -0.76
N VAL A 84 14.96 2.23 -0.93
CA VAL A 84 14.70 3.64 -0.55
C VAL A 84 15.01 3.87 0.93
N ARG A 85 14.62 2.94 1.80
CA ARG A 85 14.88 3.06 3.25
C ARG A 85 16.37 2.95 3.58
N GLN A 86 17.13 2.16 2.83
CA GLN A 86 18.59 2.08 2.95
C GLN A 86 19.27 3.34 2.37
N ALA A 87 18.77 3.86 1.26
CA ALA A 87 19.23 5.08 0.61
C ALA A 87 19.21 6.30 1.54
N GLY A 88 18.13 6.47 2.31
CA GLY A 88 18.01 7.56 3.29
C GLY A 88 19.06 7.51 4.42
N ARG A 89 19.76 6.38 4.59
CA ARG A 89 20.88 6.23 5.54
C ARG A 89 22.24 6.37 4.87
N ASN A 90 22.38 5.90 3.63
CA ASN A 90 23.59 5.99 2.83
C ASN A 90 23.24 6.01 1.33
N PRO A 91 23.49 7.11 0.60
CA PRO A 91 23.22 7.21 -0.83
C PRO A 91 23.93 6.12 -1.68
N GLU A 92 25.12 5.67 -1.27
CA GLU A 92 25.82 4.57 -1.96
C GLU A 92 25.12 3.23 -1.78
N ALA A 93 24.37 3.07 -0.68
CA ALA A 93 23.58 1.86 -0.44
C ALA A 93 22.44 1.71 -1.45
N LEU A 94 21.89 2.80 -1.99
CA LEU A 94 20.87 2.72 -3.05
C LEU A 94 21.45 2.09 -4.31
N ARG A 95 22.61 2.57 -4.76
CA ARG A 95 23.28 2.01 -5.94
C ARG A 95 23.59 0.53 -5.73
N ALA A 96 24.17 0.19 -4.58
CA ALA A 96 24.50 -1.19 -4.24
C ALA A 96 23.26 -2.08 -4.08
N ALA A 97 22.09 -1.50 -3.80
CA ALA A 97 20.84 -2.24 -3.68
C ALA A 97 20.16 -2.46 -5.03
N VAL A 98 20.05 -1.40 -5.85
CA VAL A 98 19.53 -1.44 -7.22
C VAL A 98 20.38 -2.38 -8.09
N SER A 99 21.69 -2.47 -7.87
CA SER A 99 22.57 -3.38 -8.61
C SER A 99 22.49 -4.85 -8.20
N LYS A 100 21.74 -5.21 -7.16
CA LYS A 100 21.58 -6.62 -6.75
C LYS A 100 20.73 -7.37 -7.77
N ASP A 101 21.13 -8.60 -8.08
CA ASP A 101 20.37 -9.52 -8.94
C ASP A 101 18.90 -9.65 -8.50
N ALA A 102 18.63 -9.64 -7.20
CA ALA A 102 17.26 -9.74 -6.69
C ALA A 102 16.37 -8.55 -7.12
N HIS A 103 16.92 -7.33 -7.06
CA HIS A 103 16.23 -6.12 -7.50
C HIS A 103 16.04 -6.13 -9.03
N GLN A 104 17.12 -6.38 -9.77
CA GLN A 104 17.10 -6.44 -11.24
C GLN A 104 16.13 -7.51 -11.76
N ASN A 105 16.08 -8.69 -11.14
CA ASN A 105 15.13 -9.74 -11.50
C ASN A 105 13.68 -9.34 -11.16
N ALA A 106 13.44 -8.68 -10.04
CA ALA A 106 12.11 -8.22 -9.66
C ALA A 106 11.59 -7.14 -10.62
N PHE A 107 12.43 -6.16 -10.96
CA PHE A 107 12.09 -5.08 -11.87
C PHE A 107 11.94 -5.59 -13.32
N GLY A 108 12.87 -6.41 -13.80
CA GLY A 108 12.77 -7.02 -15.12
C GLY A 108 11.53 -7.91 -15.28
N ASN A 109 11.11 -8.61 -14.22
CA ASN A 109 9.85 -9.35 -14.24
C ASN A 109 8.64 -8.42 -14.31
N LEU A 110 8.65 -7.30 -13.59
CA LEU A 110 7.60 -6.28 -13.66
C LEU A 110 7.47 -5.71 -15.08
N ILE A 111 8.59 -5.27 -15.70
CA ILE A 111 8.61 -4.78 -17.08
C ILE A 111 8.07 -5.85 -18.03
N ARG A 112 8.53 -7.10 -17.92
CA ARG A 112 8.10 -8.19 -18.80
C ARG A 112 6.60 -8.45 -18.72
N VAL A 113 6.00 -8.40 -17.53
CA VAL A 113 4.55 -8.58 -17.34
C VAL A 113 3.77 -7.33 -17.77
N ALA A 114 4.33 -6.14 -17.59
CA ALA A 114 3.72 -4.87 -17.99
C ALA A 114 3.76 -4.63 -19.51
N LYS A 115 4.76 -5.17 -20.20
CA LYS A 115 5.04 -4.92 -21.62
C LYS A 115 3.82 -5.04 -22.55
N PRO A 116 2.99 -6.10 -22.48
CA PRO A 116 1.79 -6.20 -23.32
C PRO A 116 0.80 -5.05 -23.11
N TYR A 117 0.75 -4.48 -21.90
CA TYR A 117 -0.18 -3.39 -21.56
C TYR A 117 0.35 -2.02 -22.01
N CYS A 118 1.67 -1.86 -22.11
CA CYS A 118 2.31 -0.59 -22.49
C CYS A 118 2.67 -0.51 -23.99
N GLU A 119 2.80 -1.63 -24.70
CA GLU A 119 3.01 -1.63 -26.16
C GLU A 119 1.71 -1.39 -26.94
N ASP A 120 0.56 -1.81 -26.40
CA ASP A 120 -0.75 -1.57 -27.04
C ASP A 120 -1.20 -0.09 -26.93
N THR A 121 -0.50 0.73 -26.15
CA THR A 121 -0.68 2.18 -26.09
C THR A 121 0.13 2.91 -27.16
N GLU A 122 0.20 2.40 -28.40
CA GLU A 122 0.49 3.22 -29.58
C GLU A 122 -0.61 4.29 -29.72
N PHE A 123 -0.52 5.31 -28.87
CA PHE A 123 -1.09 6.61 -29.10
C PHE A 123 -0.53 7.03 -30.45
N THR A 124 -1.42 7.15 -31.44
CA THR A 124 -1.11 7.75 -32.72
C THR A 124 -0.57 9.15 -32.43
N THR A 125 0.74 9.25 -32.28
CA THR A 125 1.48 10.50 -32.31
C THR A 125 1.48 10.93 -33.76
N THR A 126 0.29 11.34 -34.23
CA THR A 126 0.17 12.09 -35.46
C THR A 126 1.08 13.29 -35.28
N PRO A 127 2.18 13.42 -36.05
CA PRO A 127 2.99 14.62 -35.98
C PRO A 127 2.09 15.81 -36.30
N PRO A 128 2.21 16.95 -35.61
CA PRO A 128 1.39 18.12 -35.90
C PRO A 128 1.66 18.53 -37.35
N GLY A 129 0.69 18.20 -38.21
CA GLY A 129 0.68 18.57 -39.61
C GLY A 129 0.86 20.07 -39.73
N THR A 130 1.97 20.45 -40.33
CA THR A 130 2.28 21.82 -40.72
C THR A 130 1.34 22.22 -41.84
N SER A 131 0.23 22.88 -41.51
CA SER A 131 -0.71 23.58 -42.42
C SER A 131 -1.64 24.42 -41.54
N ALA A 132 -1.89 25.71 -41.74
CA ALA A 132 -1.59 26.60 -42.83
C ALA A 132 -1.55 28.04 -42.28
N THR A 133 -0.63 28.82 -42.82
CA THR A 133 -0.56 30.27 -42.68
C THR A 133 -1.86 30.87 -43.24
N LYS A 134 -2.74 31.36 -42.36
CA LYS A 134 -3.81 32.31 -42.73
C LYS A 134 -3.55 33.62 -42.00
N SER A 135 -2.84 34.50 -42.69
CA SER A 135 -2.90 35.94 -42.45
C SER A 135 -4.29 36.43 -42.83
N ALA A 136 -5.00 37.06 -41.89
CA ALA A 136 -5.87 38.21 -42.14
C ALA A 136 -6.32 38.81 -40.79
N SER A 137 -5.64 39.90 -40.42
CA SER A 137 -6.11 41.07 -39.65
C SER A 137 -7.44 40.97 -38.89
N SER A 138 -7.35 41.07 -37.57
CA SER A 138 -8.35 41.77 -36.76
C SER A 138 -7.64 42.47 -35.60
N ASP A 139 -7.41 43.76 -35.76
CA ASP A 139 -6.99 44.67 -34.70
C ASP A 139 -8.09 44.72 -33.63
N THR A 140 -8.02 43.78 -32.70
CA THR A 140 -8.89 43.72 -31.54
C THR A 140 -7.99 43.65 -30.32
N SER A 141 -7.66 44.84 -29.79
CA SER A 141 -7.25 45.14 -28.42
C SER A 141 -6.65 43.97 -27.62
N MET A 142 -5.32 43.79 -27.74
CA MET A 142 -4.54 42.81 -26.96
C MET A 142 -4.68 42.98 -25.43
N MET A 143 -5.14 44.13 -24.93
CA MET A 143 -5.26 44.38 -23.49
C MET A 143 -6.49 43.69 -22.86
N GLY A 144 -7.51 43.35 -23.66
CA GLY A 144 -8.76 42.73 -23.16
C GLY A 144 -8.69 41.21 -22.99
N GLN A 145 -7.86 40.51 -23.76
CA GLN A 145 -7.67 39.06 -23.63
C GLN A 145 -6.70 38.71 -22.50
N LEU A 146 -5.82 39.63 -22.09
CA LEU A 146 -4.88 39.39 -21.00
C LEU A 146 -5.48 39.48 -19.59
N LEU A 147 -6.75 39.90 -19.45
CA LEU A 147 -7.45 39.89 -18.15
C LEU A 147 -8.44 38.72 -18.01
N SER A 148 -8.82 38.03 -19.10
CA SER A 148 -9.80 36.94 -19.03
C SER A 148 -9.20 35.60 -18.56
N TRP A 149 -7.99 35.26 -19.02
CA TRP A 149 -7.26 34.05 -18.58
C TRP A 149 -6.85 34.09 -17.10
N TYR A 150 -6.58 35.27 -16.55
CA TYR A 150 -6.19 35.43 -15.14
C TYR A 150 -7.33 35.19 -14.13
N VAL A 151 -8.59 35.36 -14.55
CA VAL A 151 -9.76 35.13 -13.67
C VAL A 151 -10.41 33.78 -13.95
N VAL A 152 -10.49 33.37 -15.23
CA VAL A 152 -11.13 32.10 -15.61
C VAL A 152 -10.18 30.92 -15.40
N GLY A 153 -8.88 31.08 -15.64
CA GLY A 153 -7.87 30.04 -15.46
C GLY A 153 -7.80 29.44 -14.04
N PRO A 154 -7.63 30.26 -12.98
CA PRO A 154 -7.50 29.73 -11.62
C PRO A 154 -8.81 29.13 -11.08
N ALA A 155 -9.97 29.65 -11.49
CA ALA A 155 -11.26 29.09 -11.08
C ALA A 155 -11.45 27.66 -11.65
N LEU A 156 -11.06 27.45 -12.90
CA LEU A 156 -11.20 26.16 -13.57
C LEU A 156 -10.18 25.13 -13.06
N THR A 157 -8.94 25.54 -12.75
CA THR A 157 -7.96 24.65 -12.12
C THR A 157 -8.36 24.25 -10.70
N LEU A 158 -8.91 25.16 -9.89
CA LEU A 158 -9.47 24.81 -8.57
C LEU A 158 -10.64 23.83 -8.68
N LEU A 159 -11.52 24.02 -9.68
CA LEU A 159 -12.68 23.15 -9.88
C LEU A 159 -12.29 21.71 -10.23
N VAL A 160 -11.16 21.50 -10.90
CA VAL A 160 -10.66 20.16 -11.26
C VAL A 160 -9.76 19.56 -10.18
N THR A 161 -8.87 20.36 -9.58
CA THR A 161 -7.88 19.85 -8.61
C THR A 161 -8.51 19.40 -7.28
N VAL A 162 -9.51 20.14 -6.78
CA VAL A 162 -10.19 19.82 -5.50
C VAL A 162 -10.86 18.44 -5.53
N PRO A 163 -11.68 18.09 -6.54
CA PRO A 163 -12.30 16.76 -6.58
C PRO A 163 -11.27 15.64 -6.76
N VAL A 164 -10.20 15.85 -7.53
CA VAL A 164 -9.12 14.85 -7.67
C VAL A 164 -8.44 14.61 -6.32
N LEU A 165 -8.04 15.66 -5.62
CA LEU A 165 -7.46 15.57 -4.27
C LEU A 165 -8.41 14.90 -3.27
N ALA A 166 -9.70 15.22 -3.32
CA ALA A 166 -10.72 14.59 -2.48
C ALA A 166 -10.84 13.08 -2.78
N LEU A 167 -10.82 12.70 -4.05
CA LEU A 167 -10.91 11.31 -4.49
C LEU A 167 -9.67 10.51 -4.06
N VAL A 168 -8.48 11.08 -4.21
CA VAL A 168 -7.22 10.51 -3.69
C VAL A 168 -7.30 10.33 -2.17
N PHE A 169 -7.78 11.34 -1.43
CA PHE A 169 -7.91 11.25 0.03
C PHE A 169 -8.89 10.15 0.46
N VAL A 170 -10.04 10.04 -0.22
CA VAL A 170 -11.02 8.96 0.01
C VAL A 170 -10.41 7.60 -0.31
N HIS A 171 -9.67 7.48 -1.42
CA HIS A 171 -9.06 6.22 -1.81
C HIS A 171 -7.98 5.78 -0.81
N ARG A 172 -7.10 6.70 -0.37
CA ARG A 172 -6.09 6.43 0.66
C ARG A 172 -6.72 6.01 1.99
N ASN A 173 -7.82 6.66 2.40
CA ASN A 173 -8.53 6.28 3.61
C ASN A 173 -9.24 4.93 3.47
N LYS A 174 -9.82 4.63 2.31
CA LYS A 174 -10.44 3.34 2.03
C LYS A 174 -9.41 2.22 2.05
N GLN A 175 -8.25 2.39 1.42
CA GLN A 175 -7.16 1.41 1.47
C GLN A 175 -6.65 1.17 2.90
N ARG A 176 -6.46 2.24 3.69
CA ARG A 176 -6.09 2.12 5.11
C ARG A 176 -7.17 1.38 5.91
N SER A 177 -8.44 1.65 5.64
CA SER A 177 -9.58 0.99 6.27
C SER A 177 -9.67 -0.49 5.88
N ASP A 178 -9.49 -0.82 4.61
CA ASP A 178 -9.53 -2.19 4.10
C ASP A 178 -8.36 -3.04 4.62
N ARG A 179 -7.16 -2.43 4.78
CA ARG A 179 -6.03 -3.06 5.46
C ARG A 179 -6.35 -3.36 6.93
N ARG A 180 -7.08 -2.48 7.63
CA ARG A 180 -7.51 -2.69 9.03
C ARG A 180 -8.65 -3.71 9.15
N ARG A 181 -9.60 -3.75 8.21
CA ARG A 181 -10.74 -4.69 8.19
C ARG A 181 -10.32 -6.16 8.08
N LYS A 182 -9.10 -6.45 7.61
CA LYS A 182 -8.58 -7.82 7.48
C LYS A 182 -7.78 -8.31 8.70
N ARG A 183 -7.65 -7.50 9.76
CA ARG A 183 -7.01 -7.92 11.00
C ARG A 183 -8.02 -8.62 11.88
N ILE A 184 -7.64 -9.78 12.38
CA ILE A 184 -8.42 -10.55 13.32
C ILE A 184 -7.81 -10.35 14.70
N LEU A 185 -8.63 -9.93 15.66
CA LEU A 185 -8.23 -9.92 17.06
C LEU A 185 -8.01 -11.36 17.51
N CYS A 186 -6.86 -11.61 18.12
CA CYS A 186 -6.53 -12.87 18.76
C CYS A 186 -5.77 -12.54 20.04
N HIS A 187 -5.87 -13.36 21.08
CA HIS A 187 -5.02 -13.24 22.26
C HIS A 187 -4.27 -14.57 22.39
N TYR A 188 -3.25 -14.74 21.55
CA TYR A 188 -2.57 -16.02 21.39
C TYR A 188 -1.15 -15.97 21.96
N PRO A 189 -0.76 -16.89 22.87
CA PRO A 189 0.59 -16.93 23.40
C PRO A 189 1.59 -17.33 22.30
N ILE A 190 2.71 -16.63 22.23
CA ILE A 190 3.74 -16.85 21.21
C ILE A 190 5.13 -16.94 21.82
N LYS A 191 6.01 -17.65 21.12
CA LYS A 191 7.45 -17.67 21.38
C LYS A 191 8.16 -16.85 20.30
N ILE A 192 9.07 -16.00 20.72
CA ILE A 192 9.83 -15.10 19.85
C ILE A 192 11.31 -15.42 20.03
N LYS A 193 12.00 -15.65 18.92
CA LYS A 193 13.44 -15.89 18.89
C LYS A 193 14.13 -14.74 18.17
N THR A 194 15.11 -14.13 18.82
CA THR A 194 15.90 -13.01 18.28
C THR A 194 17.38 -13.32 18.42
N ASN A 195 18.24 -12.43 17.93
CA ASN A 195 19.69 -12.53 18.19
C ASN A 195 20.05 -12.24 19.66
N ALA A 196 19.21 -11.50 20.39
CA ALA A 196 19.41 -11.17 21.79
C ALA A 196 18.92 -12.26 22.76
N GLY A 197 18.23 -13.29 22.26
CA GLY A 197 17.69 -14.38 23.06
C GLY A 197 16.27 -14.79 22.67
N ASP A 198 15.70 -15.65 23.52
CA ASP A 198 14.34 -16.16 23.42
C ASP A 198 13.40 -15.41 24.37
N PHE A 199 12.24 -15.02 23.85
CA PHE A 199 11.24 -14.21 24.54
C PHE A 199 9.86 -14.86 24.39
N THR A 200 8.96 -14.55 25.32
CA THR A 200 7.54 -14.93 25.25
C THR A 200 6.69 -13.68 25.12
N GLY A 201 5.55 -13.81 24.44
CA GLY A 201 4.63 -12.68 24.29
C GLY A 201 3.21 -13.13 23.96
N ILE A 202 2.35 -12.14 23.72
CA ILE A 202 0.96 -12.33 23.31
C ILE A 202 0.77 -11.65 21.95
N MET A 203 0.28 -12.40 20.98
CA MET A 203 -0.23 -11.85 19.73
C MET A 203 -1.62 -11.27 20.00
N ALA A 204 -1.79 -9.96 19.80
CA ALA A 204 -3.02 -9.20 20.08
C ALA A 204 -3.93 -9.04 18.84
N ASP A 205 -3.32 -8.96 17.66
CA ASP A 205 -4.03 -9.08 16.39
C ASP A 205 -3.13 -9.73 15.34
N VAL A 206 -3.77 -10.39 14.37
CA VAL A 206 -3.08 -11.07 13.27
C VAL A 206 -3.77 -10.80 11.94
N SER A 207 -2.97 -10.69 10.89
CA SER A 207 -3.38 -10.72 9.50
C SER A 207 -2.51 -11.72 8.74
N ARG A 208 -2.78 -11.92 7.45
CA ARG A 208 -1.90 -12.75 6.62
C ARG A 208 -0.49 -12.17 6.45
N LEU A 209 -0.32 -10.85 6.58
CA LEU A 209 0.96 -10.19 6.28
C LEU A 209 1.74 -9.76 7.53
N GLY A 210 1.11 -9.76 8.70
CA GLY A 210 1.75 -9.27 9.91
C GLY A 210 0.85 -9.38 11.13
N ALA A 211 1.40 -9.00 12.27
CA ALA A 211 0.74 -9.10 13.56
C ALA A 211 1.14 -7.95 14.50
N LYS A 212 0.28 -7.68 15.47
CA LYS A 212 0.57 -6.83 16.63
C LYS A 212 0.90 -7.71 17.82
N LEU A 213 2.10 -7.55 18.38
CA LEU A 213 2.59 -8.38 19.48
C LEU A 213 2.79 -7.52 20.73
N LYS A 214 2.41 -8.06 21.89
CA LYS A 214 2.78 -7.57 23.22
C LYS A 214 3.90 -8.46 23.74
N VAL A 215 5.08 -7.89 23.94
CA VAL A 215 6.29 -8.63 24.35
C VAL A 215 6.97 -7.84 25.45
N GLU A 216 7.19 -8.47 26.60
CA GLU A 216 7.86 -7.82 27.72
C GLU A 216 9.38 -7.89 27.55
N ASN A 217 10.07 -6.80 27.90
CA ASN A 217 11.53 -6.71 27.92
C ASN A 217 12.22 -7.00 26.58
N LEU A 218 11.55 -6.80 25.45
CA LEU A 218 12.18 -6.94 24.14
C LEU A 218 13.14 -5.75 23.88
N PRO A 219 14.44 -5.97 23.64
CA PRO A 219 15.39 -4.88 23.42
C PRO A 219 14.96 -3.95 22.28
N PRO A 220 15.18 -2.63 22.39
CA PRO A 220 14.67 -1.64 21.44
C PRO A 220 15.31 -1.71 20.06
N ASP A 221 16.52 -2.25 19.96
CA ASP A 221 17.33 -2.44 18.75
C ASP A 221 16.94 -3.69 17.93
N VAL A 222 16.07 -4.56 18.45
CA VAL A 222 15.56 -5.72 17.71
C VAL A 222 14.71 -5.27 16.52
N THR A 223 15.21 -5.55 15.32
CA THR A 223 14.53 -5.26 14.04
C THR A 223 14.05 -6.51 13.31
N ALA A 224 14.69 -7.66 13.53
CA ALA A 224 14.33 -8.95 12.93
C ALA A 224 14.15 -10.01 14.02
N LEU A 225 13.14 -10.86 13.84
CA LEU A 225 12.78 -11.89 14.81
C LEU A 225 12.07 -13.07 14.14
N ALA A 226 12.10 -14.23 14.78
CA ALA A 226 11.28 -15.38 14.39
C ALA A 226 10.14 -15.55 15.39
N VAL A 227 8.89 -15.53 14.91
CA VAL A 227 7.70 -15.81 15.72
C VAL A 227 7.28 -17.26 15.52
N THR A 228 7.04 -17.97 16.61
CA THR A 228 6.43 -19.30 16.58
C THR A 228 4.96 -19.18 16.94
N ILE A 229 4.09 -19.58 16.01
CA ILE A 229 2.64 -19.56 16.12
C ILE A 229 2.17 -21.00 15.97
N GLN A 230 1.58 -21.58 17.02
CA GLN A 230 1.38 -23.03 17.13
C GLN A 230 2.73 -23.76 16.91
N ASN A 231 2.86 -24.50 15.80
CA ASN A 231 4.07 -25.23 15.40
C ASN A 231 4.76 -24.62 14.16
N ILE A 232 4.32 -23.44 13.73
CA ILE A 232 4.85 -22.77 12.55
C ILE A 232 5.79 -21.65 13.01
N ARG A 233 7.05 -21.76 12.62
CA ARG A 233 8.04 -20.70 12.85
C ARG A 233 8.14 -19.81 11.62
N MET A 234 7.96 -18.51 11.80
CA MET A 234 8.02 -17.53 10.71
C MET A 234 9.00 -16.41 11.01
N GLN A 235 9.77 -16.02 10.00
CA GLN A 235 10.62 -14.82 10.07
C GLN A 235 9.76 -13.57 9.91
N ALA A 236 10.06 -12.54 10.71
CA ALA A 236 9.34 -11.28 10.74
C ALA A 236 10.28 -10.10 11.01
N THR A 237 9.86 -8.92 10.55
CA THR A 237 10.57 -7.65 10.74
C THR A 237 9.69 -6.69 11.53
N VAL A 238 10.26 -6.04 12.54
CA VAL A 238 9.60 -5.00 13.33
C VAL A 238 9.45 -3.75 12.47
N CYS A 239 8.22 -3.34 12.20
CA CYS A 239 7.90 -2.17 11.36
C CYS A 239 7.55 -0.92 12.18
N TRP A 240 6.99 -1.09 13.37
CA TRP A 240 6.75 -0.02 14.33
C TRP A 240 6.78 -0.57 15.76
N ARG A 241 7.00 0.32 16.73
CA ARG A 241 7.03 0.01 18.16
C ARG A 241 6.41 1.16 18.95
N ASN A 242 5.74 0.82 20.04
CA ASN A 242 5.39 1.73 21.12
C ASN A 242 5.65 1.05 22.48
N ASP A 243 5.29 1.71 23.58
CA ASP A 243 5.59 1.27 24.95
C ASP A 243 5.02 -0.11 25.32
N HIS A 244 3.98 -0.57 24.61
CA HIS A 244 3.26 -1.79 24.97
C HIS A 244 3.24 -2.84 23.85
N PHE A 245 3.47 -2.42 22.61
CA PHE A 245 3.28 -3.25 21.45
C PHE A 245 4.35 -3.01 20.39
N ILE A 246 4.63 -4.07 19.65
CA ILE A 246 5.36 -4.01 18.39
C ILE A 246 4.45 -4.46 17.25
N GLY A 247 4.59 -3.79 16.12
CA GLY A 247 4.06 -4.27 14.85
C GLY A 247 5.13 -5.02 14.10
N VAL A 248 4.80 -6.22 13.63
CA VAL A 248 5.68 -7.02 12.79
C VAL A 248 5.05 -7.30 11.44
N VAL A 249 5.89 -7.34 10.40
CA VAL A 249 5.55 -7.82 9.07
C VAL A 249 6.22 -9.17 8.88
N PHE A 250 5.49 -10.14 8.38
CA PHE A 250 6.01 -11.47 8.10
C PHE A 250 6.74 -11.49 6.76
N SER A 251 7.88 -12.19 6.71
CA SER A 251 8.62 -12.45 5.46
C SER A 251 7.81 -13.25 4.43
N GLN A 252 6.84 -14.04 4.90
CA GLN A 252 5.95 -14.85 4.08
C GLN A 252 4.51 -14.69 4.56
N THR A 253 3.54 -14.83 3.65
CA THR A 253 2.13 -14.72 4.04
C THR A 253 1.72 -15.91 4.91
N LEU A 254 1.06 -15.64 6.04
CA LEU A 254 0.47 -16.68 6.89
C LEU A 254 -0.58 -17.46 6.07
N PRO A 255 -0.58 -18.80 6.11
CA PRO A 255 -1.61 -19.59 5.48
C PRO A 255 -3.00 -19.18 6.00
N ARG A 256 -3.97 -19.03 5.09
CA ARG A 256 -5.34 -18.59 5.44
C ARG A 256 -5.97 -19.47 6.52
N ARG A 257 -5.71 -20.78 6.48
CA ARG A 257 -6.20 -21.74 7.48
C ARG A 257 -5.71 -21.40 8.88
N VAL A 258 -4.43 -21.04 9.05
CA VAL A 258 -3.85 -20.67 10.35
C VAL A 258 -4.52 -19.43 10.91
N VAL A 259 -4.71 -18.39 10.07
CA VAL A 259 -5.42 -17.17 10.47
C VAL A 259 -6.85 -17.48 10.94
N GLN A 260 -7.55 -18.37 10.23
CA GLN A 260 -8.91 -18.79 10.59
C GLN A 260 -8.96 -19.60 11.88
N THR A 261 -8.00 -20.49 12.11
CA THR A 261 -7.89 -21.25 13.36
C THR A 261 -7.65 -20.33 14.56
N LEU A 262 -6.73 -19.37 14.44
CA LEU A 262 -6.51 -18.37 15.50
C LEU A 262 -7.78 -17.56 15.81
N ALA A 263 -8.57 -17.24 14.77
CA ALA A 263 -9.85 -16.56 14.92
C ALA A 263 -10.88 -17.41 15.66
N SER A 264 -11.03 -18.69 15.29
CA SER A 264 -11.98 -19.60 15.92
C SER A 264 -11.62 -19.90 17.37
N ASP A 265 -10.33 -20.09 17.66
CA ASP A 265 -9.84 -20.37 19.01
C ASP A 265 -10.14 -19.18 19.93
N TYR A 266 -9.91 -17.96 19.44
CA TYR A 266 -10.22 -16.74 20.19
C TYR A 266 -11.73 -16.58 20.42
N ALA A 267 -12.56 -16.82 19.40
CA ALA A 267 -14.02 -16.77 19.55
C ALA A 267 -14.53 -17.83 20.55
N ALA A 268 -13.94 -19.04 20.56
CA ALA A 268 -14.27 -20.07 21.53
C ALA A 268 -13.88 -19.67 22.96
N MET A 269 -12.69 -19.07 23.12
CA MET A 269 -12.21 -18.56 24.41
C MET A 269 -13.13 -17.47 24.97
N LEU A 270 -13.58 -16.53 24.14
CA LEU A 270 -14.53 -15.49 24.56
C LEU A 270 -15.87 -16.08 25.03
N LYS A 271 -16.42 -17.05 24.28
CA LYS A 271 -17.65 -17.74 24.69
C LYS A 271 -17.52 -18.44 26.04
N GLN A 272 -16.38 -19.10 26.30
CA GLN A 272 -16.12 -19.72 27.60
C GLN A 272 -15.99 -18.70 28.73
N ALA A 273 -15.35 -17.56 28.48
CA ALA A 273 -15.24 -16.48 29.46
C ALA A 273 -16.62 -15.91 29.83
N ASP A 274 -17.52 -15.72 28.85
CA ASP A 274 -18.87 -15.23 29.08
C ASP A 274 -19.73 -16.23 29.87
N LEU A 275 -19.66 -17.52 29.53
CA LEU A 275 -20.33 -18.58 30.28
C LEU A 275 -19.84 -18.67 31.73
N THR A 276 -18.55 -18.42 31.96
CA THR A 276 -17.97 -18.43 33.31
C THR A 276 -18.47 -17.22 34.12
N LYS A 277 -18.55 -16.04 33.50
CA LYS A 277 -19.15 -14.85 34.12
C LYS A 277 -20.62 -15.04 34.45
N GLN A 278 -21.40 -15.67 33.57
CA GLN A 278 -22.81 -15.97 33.80
C GLN A 278 -23.01 -16.95 34.95
N LYS A 279 -22.18 -18.01 35.07
CA LYS A 279 -22.23 -18.94 36.20
C LYS A 279 -21.78 -18.32 37.52
N ALA A 280 -20.84 -17.37 37.46
CA ALA A 280 -20.33 -16.67 38.64
C ALA A 280 -21.26 -15.55 39.13
N ALA A 281 -22.21 -15.09 38.31
CA ALA A 281 -23.29 -14.25 38.79
C ALA A 281 -24.20 -15.12 39.68
N PRO A 282 -24.21 -14.92 41.02
CA PRO A 282 -25.03 -15.73 41.89
C PRO A 282 -26.49 -15.58 41.47
N ASN A 283 -27.26 -16.67 41.57
CA ASN A 283 -28.73 -16.70 41.45
C ASN A 283 -29.44 -15.84 42.55
N GLY A 284 -28.77 -14.83 43.08
CA GLY A 284 -29.10 -14.04 44.25
C GLY A 284 -29.65 -12.65 43.95
N ALA A 285 -30.22 -12.40 42.77
CA ALA A 285 -31.31 -11.44 42.68
C ALA A 285 -32.59 -12.13 43.24
N ALA A 286 -32.52 -12.52 44.51
CA ALA A 286 -33.71 -12.76 45.30
C ALA A 286 -34.51 -11.47 45.23
N SER A 287 -35.71 -11.58 44.67
CA SER A 287 -36.75 -10.57 44.64
C SER A 287 -36.73 -9.77 45.94
N TYR A 288 -36.33 -8.50 45.85
CA TYR A 288 -36.65 -7.52 46.88
C TYR A 288 -38.17 -7.38 46.84
N ILE A 289 -38.88 -8.13 47.69
CA ILE A 289 -40.28 -7.88 47.97
C ILE A 289 -40.27 -6.65 48.89
N PRO A 290 -40.76 -5.48 48.45
CA PRO A 290 -40.93 -4.35 49.35
C PRO A 290 -41.96 -4.76 50.40
N ASN A 291 -41.54 -4.83 51.67
CA ASN A 291 -42.46 -4.83 52.79
C ASN A 291 -43.11 -3.44 52.82
N GLU A 292 -44.28 -3.30 52.20
CA GLU A 292 -45.18 -2.20 52.51
C GLU A 292 -45.76 -2.42 53.91
N ALA A 293 -45.62 -1.35 54.68
CA ALA A 293 -45.95 -1.14 56.08
C ALA A 293 -47.29 -1.73 56.55
N ILE A 294 -47.25 -2.24 57.79
CA ILE A 294 -48.37 -2.21 58.74
C ILE A 294 -48.38 -0.81 59.38
#